data_AF-A0A838MJV3-F1
#
_entry.id   AF-A0A838MJV3-F1
#
_cell.length_a   1.000
_cell.length_b   1.000
_cell.length_c   1.000
_cell.angle_alpha   90.00
_cell.angle_beta   90.00
_cell.angle_gamma   90.00
#
_symmetry.space_group_name_H-M   'P 1'
#
loop_
_entity.id
_entity.type
_entity.pdbx_description
1 polymer ?
#
loop_
_entity_poly.entity_id
_entity_poly.type
_entity_poly.pdbx_seq_one_letter_code
_entity_poly.pdbx_strand_id
1 'polypeptide(L)'
;MIKSNDFENALRVWENVAGKVSIKSFSYKRNLAILNCFLLSINDNKSYLKNSLSIWKELVESDKFWTTFSKSYNLHDEQTASQTLLLDFKKHVVSYLADIYTELYQIHQNTDYINQFQKVFSTKGAKTENDILRPAYKAINEAVEGLEKMNISEDGVIDEKESRQLKKFIGIIQGELNNLIDLGLYNDSRTKIMRDKAAEAIRKISLDIHNNLNEREIALRLSNIALKISGMAGSRIKLEQDQEIIKQNIVEEKKNPMSQCWFCQNPLKNQNSSLGEKMHKVTKTEQSFSGTRTHYQMYELTIPRCTHCADFHRENDSKFMKIGIGIGIAGGIAISVLADFGFWGLLIISVIFVFIGIAVFDAVGKRRGTDTIKSENYKKQFPFYKEMIVNGWQSGEKPSS
;
A
#
# COMPACT_ATOMS: atom_id res chain seq x y z
N MET A 1 -18.53 50.93 -20.48
CA MET A 1 -18.83 49.71 -19.70
C MET A 1 -17.63 48.78 -19.68
N ILE A 2 -17.29 48.05 -20.75
CA ILE A 2 -16.05 47.24 -20.76
C ILE A 2 -14.79 48.13 -20.69
N LYS A 3 -14.74 49.22 -21.48
CA LYS A 3 -13.64 50.22 -21.42
C LYS A 3 -13.53 50.96 -20.08
N SER A 4 -14.55 50.88 -19.23
CA SER A 4 -14.61 51.54 -17.92
C SER A 4 -14.46 50.54 -16.77
N ASN A 5 -14.06 49.29 -17.04
CA ASN A 5 -13.97 48.17 -16.08
C ASN A 5 -15.24 47.92 -15.25
N ASP A 6 -16.41 48.35 -15.76
CA ASP A 6 -17.69 48.18 -15.10
C ASP A 6 -18.37 46.91 -15.61
N PHE A 7 -17.81 45.78 -15.18
CA PHE A 7 -18.18 44.46 -15.65
C PHE A 7 -19.53 43.99 -15.12
N GLU A 8 -19.90 44.35 -13.89
CA GLU A 8 -21.17 43.99 -13.29
C GLU A 8 -22.36 44.64 -14.01
N ASN A 9 -22.26 45.94 -14.33
CA ASN A 9 -23.32 46.59 -15.11
C ASN A 9 -23.39 46.02 -16.52
N ALA A 10 -22.25 45.70 -17.14
CA ALA A 10 -22.24 45.03 -18.44
C ALA A 10 -22.98 43.68 -18.38
N LEU A 11 -22.67 42.84 -17.39
CA LEU A 11 -23.34 41.55 -17.18
C LEU A 11 -24.86 41.74 -17.01
N ARG A 12 -25.28 42.63 -16.11
CA ARG A 12 -26.70 42.89 -15.85
C ARG A 12 -27.46 43.34 -17.10
N VAL A 13 -26.85 44.20 -17.92
CA VAL A 13 -27.45 44.63 -19.20
C VAL A 13 -27.63 43.44 -20.13
N TRP A 14 -26.59 42.61 -20.29
CA TRP A 14 -26.63 41.42 -21.15
C TRP A 14 -27.60 40.35 -20.65
N GLU A 15 -27.68 40.09 -19.35
CA GLU A 15 -28.63 39.18 -18.72
C GLU A 15 -30.08 39.61 -18.98
N ASN A 16 -30.38 40.89 -18.79
CA ASN A 16 -31.72 41.44 -19.01
C ASN A 16 -32.17 41.31 -20.48
N VAL A 17 -31.27 41.50 -21.44
CA VAL A 17 -31.62 41.35 -22.87
C VAL A 17 -31.62 39.88 -23.31
N ALA A 18 -30.78 39.03 -22.71
CA ALA A 18 -30.70 37.60 -23.00
C ALA A 18 -31.93 36.83 -22.49
N GLY A 19 -32.58 37.29 -21.42
CA GLY A 19 -33.79 36.67 -20.86
C GLY A 19 -35.06 36.84 -21.70
N LYS A 20 -35.06 37.70 -22.72
CA LYS A 20 -36.24 37.94 -23.57
C LYS A 20 -36.48 36.78 -24.54
N VAL A 21 -37.73 36.38 -24.76
CA VAL A 21 -38.10 35.35 -25.75
C VAL A 21 -38.12 35.97 -27.16
N SER A 22 -36.96 36.10 -27.80
CA SER A 22 -36.87 36.60 -29.18
C SER A 22 -35.76 35.91 -29.96
N ILE A 23 -35.81 35.91 -31.29
CA ILE A 23 -34.72 35.34 -32.11
C ILE A 23 -33.37 36.04 -31.82
N LYS A 24 -33.41 37.35 -31.52
CA LYS A 24 -32.23 38.14 -31.15
C LYS A 24 -31.64 37.72 -29.80
N SER A 25 -32.41 37.08 -28.92
CA SER A 25 -31.92 36.73 -27.58
C SER A 25 -30.82 35.66 -27.63
N PHE A 26 -30.79 34.80 -28.65
CA PHE A 26 -29.69 33.85 -28.82
C PHE A 26 -28.35 34.55 -29.10
N SER A 27 -28.34 35.62 -29.89
CA SER A 27 -27.13 36.43 -30.11
C SER A 27 -26.65 37.08 -28.80
N TYR A 28 -27.60 37.56 -27.99
CA TYR A 28 -27.31 38.13 -26.68
C TYR A 28 -26.80 37.09 -25.69
N LYS A 29 -27.38 35.88 -25.66
CA LYS A 29 -26.90 34.76 -24.86
C LYS A 29 -25.48 34.36 -25.27
N ARG A 30 -25.18 34.25 -26.56
CA ARG A 30 -23.83 33.98 -27.05
C ARG A 30 -22.85 35.04 -26.56
N ASN A 31 -23.17 36.32 -26.71
CA ASN A 31 -22.32 37.40 -26.25
C ASN A 31 -22.14 37.41 -24.72
N LEU A 32 -23.19 37.07 -23.97
CA LEU A 32 -23.14 36.91 -22.52
C LEU A 32 -22.22 35.74 -22.10
N ALA A 33 -22.30 34.60 -22.80
CA ALA A 33 -21.41 33.46 -22.54
C ALA A 33 -19.95 33.81 -22.82
N ILE A 34 -19.68 34.50 -23.94
CA ILE A 34 -18.34 35.01 -24.28
C ILE A 34 -17.86 36.00 -23.20
N LEU A 35 -18.72 36.93 -22.77
CA LEU A 35 -18.38 37.89 -21.71
C LEU A 35 -18.04 37.17 -20.40
N ASN A 36 -18.79 36.14 -20.01
CA ASN A 36 -18.44 35.34 -18.83
C ASN A 36 -17.08 34.65 -19.02
N CYS A 37 -16.79 34.04 -20.17
CA CYS A 37 -15.45 33.47 -20.45
C CYS A 37 -14.33 34.52 -20.37
N PHE A 38 -14.57 35.73 -20.88
CA PHE A 38 -13.61 36.82 -20.78
C PHE A 38 -13.41 37.29 -19.33
N LEU A 39 -14.48 37.39 -18.55
CA LEU A 39 -14.34 37.73 -17.13
C LEU A 39 -13.63 36.63 -16.35
N LEU A 40 -13.84 35.37 -16.72
CA LEU A 40 -13.11 34.24 -16.16
C LEU A 40 -11.63 34.29 -16.50
N SER A 41 -11.18 34.86 -17.63
CA SER A 41 -9.73 35.00 -17.87
C SER A 41 -9.08 36.07 -17.00
N ILE A 42 -9.87 36.99 -16.42
CA ILE A 42 -9.40 38.04 -15.52
C ILE A 42 -9.49 37.60 -14.05
N ASN A 43 -10.60 36.97 -13.65
CA ASN A 43 -10.88 36.62 -12.27
C ASN A 43 -11.53 35.23 -12.15
N ASP A 44 -10.98 34.40 -11.28
CA ASP A 44 -11.55 33.09 -10.98
C ASP A 44 -12.86 33.22 -10.21
N ASN A 45 -13.98 32.94 -10.87
CA ASN A 45 -15.31 33.14 -10.29
C ASN A 45 -16.26 31.99 -10.65
N LYS A 46 -16.68 31.25 -9.62
CA LYS A 46 -17.58 30.10 -9.75
C LYS A 46 -18.95 30.44 -10.37
N SER A 47 -19.46 31.65 -10.12
CA SER A 47 -20.74 32.10 -10.69
C SER A 47 -20.61 32.29 -12.20
N TYR A 48 -19.54 32.95 -12.66
CA TYR A 48 -19.29 33.15 -14.09
C TYR A 48 -19.05 31.83 -14.82
N LEU A 49 -18.33 30.88 -14.20
CA LEU A 49 -18.11 29.55 -14.74
C LEU A 49 -19.44 28.82 -14.94
N LYS A 50 -20.27 28.75 -13.89
CA LYS A 50 -21.57 28.10 -13.94
C LYS A 50 -22.50 28.75 -14.98
N ASN A 51 -22.55 30.08 -15.01
CA ASN A 51 -23.39 30.82 -15.94
C ASN A 51 -22.93 30.60 -17.39
N SER A 52 -21.63 30.69 -17.65
CA SER A 52 -21.08 30.46 -18.99
C SER A 52 -21.39 29.05 -19.50
N LEU A 53 -21.12 28.02 -18.69
CA LEU A 53 -21.40 26.63 -19.07
C LEU A 53 -22.89 26.38 -19.32
N SER A 54 -23.76 26.92 -18.47
CA SER A 54 -25.22 26.81 -18.61
C SER A 54 -25.71 27.44 -19.91
N ILE A 55 -25.24 28.65 -20.23
CA ILE A 55 -25.63 29.36 -21.45
C ILE A 55 -25.07 28.64 -22.68
N TRP A 56 -23.81 28.20 -22.66
CA TRP A 56 -23.23 27.45 -23.77
C TRP A 56 -23.99 26.15 -24.04
N LYS A 57 -24.39 25.42 -22.99
CA LYS A 57 -25.19 24.21 -23.13
C LYS A 57 -26.51 24.52 -23.84
N GLU A 58 -27.23 25.53 -23.36
CA GLU A 58 -28.49 25.96 -23.96
C GLU A 58 -28.33 26.31 -25.45
N LEU A 59 -27.26 27.04 -25.79
CA LEU A 59 -26.99 27.44 -27.18
C LEU A 59 -26.66 26.23 -28.07
N VAL A 60 -25.71 25.39 -27.65
CA VAL A 60 -25.22 24.26 -28.45
C VAL A 60 -26.31 23.22 -28.69
N GLU A 61 -27.19 22.98 -27.71
CA GLU A 61 -28.28 22.01 -27.83
C GLU A 61 -29.51 22.57 -28.59
N SER A 62 -29.55 23.88 -28.88
CA SER A 62 -30.70 24.52 -29.52
C SER A 62 -30.60 24.52 -31.05
N ASP A 63 -31.44 23.72 -31.72
CA ASP A 63 -31.56 23.78 -33.19
C ASP A 63 -32.04 25.13 -33.71
N LYS A 64 -32.83 25.85 -32.91
CA LYS A 64 -33.29 27.21 -33.22
C LYS A 64 -32.12 28.20 -33.21
N PHE A 65 -31.19 28.06 -32.27
CA PHE A 65 -29.94 28.82 -32.27
C PHE A 65 -29.17 28.58 -33.57
N TRP A 66 -28.88 27.31 -33.90
CA TRP A 66 -28.10 26.98 -35.10
C TRP A 66 -28.76 27.45 -36.40
N THR A 67 -30.07 27.29 -36.53
CA THR A 67 -30.82 27.79 -37.70
C THR A 67 -30.71 29.31 -37.83
N THR A 68 -30.83 30.02 -36.70
CA THR A 68 -30.68 31.49 -36.67
C THR A 68 -29.25 31.91 -36.96
N PHE A 69 -28.27 31.21 -36.39
CA PHE A 69 -26.85 31.46 -36.57
C PHE A 69 -26.47 31.31 -38.04
N SER A 70 -26.83 30.20 -38.69
CA SER A 70 -26.55 29.98 -40.12
C SER A 70 -27.21 31.03 -41.01
N LYS A 71 -28.48 31.39 -40.76
CA LYS A 71 -29.16 32.47 -41.51
C LYS A 71 -28.45 33.82 -41.33
N SER A 72 -28.13 34.18 -40.09
CA SER A 72 -27.44 35.44 -39.81
C SER A 72 -26.03 35.47 -40.41
N TYR A 73 -25.33 34.34 -40.43
CA TYR A 73 -24.01 34.24 -41.01
C TYR A 73 -24.09 34.42 -42.53
N ASN A 74 -24.95 33.64 -43.21
CA ASN A 74 -25.13 33.71 -44.67
C ASN A 74 -25.58 35.10 -45.18
N LEU A 75 -26.29 35.89 -44.35
CA LEU A 75 -26.71 37.25 -44.70
C LEU A 75 -25.57 38.28 -44.65
N HIS A 76 -24.53 38.00 -43.86
CA HIS A 76 -23.43 38.94 -43.59
C HIS A 76 -22.07 38.41 -44.07
N ASP A 77 -22.06 37.22 -44.65
CA ASP A 77 -20.85 36.58 -45.12
C ASP A 77 -20.54 37.05 -46.54
N GLU A 78 -19.60 38.00 -46.63
CA GLU A 78 -19.02 38.45 -47.90
C GLU A 78 -18.16 37.36 -48.57
N GLN A 79 -17.81 36.28 -47.85
CA GLN A 79 -16.91 35.22 -48.27
C GLN A 79 -17.59 33.84 -48.39
N THR A 80 -18.84 33.75 -48.88
CA THR A 80 -19.53 32.51 -49.30
C THR A 80 -19.12 31.22 -48.56
N ALA A 81 -19.18 31.19 -47.23
CA ALA A 81 -18.94 30.00 -46.45
C ALA A 81 -19.95 28.94 -46.86
N SER A 82 -19.43 27.77 -47.21
CA SER A 82 -20.30 26.66 -47.57
C SER A 82 -21.12 26.20 -46.36
N GLN A 83 -22.34 25.73 -46.60
CA GLN A 83 -23.15 25.08 -45.57
C GLN A 83 -22.39 23.93 -44.88
N THR A 84 -21.48 23.28 -45.60
CA THR A 84 -20.58 22.24 -45.08
C THR A 84 -19.68 22.77 -43.97
N LEU A 85 -19.09 23.96 -44.12
CA LEU A 85 -18.23 24.58 -43.10
C LEU A 85 -19.01 24.89 -41.82
N LEU A 86 -20.25 25.40 -41.94
CA LEU A 86 -21.10 25.67 -40.77
C LEU A 86 -21.51 24.39 -40.04
N LEU A 87 -21.80 23.31 -40.78
CA LEU A 87 -22.09 22.00 -40.19
C LEU A 87 -20.87 21.41 -39.49
N ASP A 88 -19.68 21.56 -40.08
CA ASP A 88 -18.42 21.15 -39.48
C ASP A 88 -18.15 21.94 -38.18
N PHE A 89 -18.31 23.27 -38.21
CA PHE A 89 -18.21 24.10 -37.01
C PHE A 89 -19.21 23.67 -35.92
N LYS A 90 -20.49 23.45 -36.27
CA LYS A 90 -21.50 22.95 -35.32
C LYS A 90 -21.08 21.63 -34.67
N LYS A 91 -20.46 20.72 -35.44
CA LYS A 91 -19.96 19.43 -34.95
C LYS A 91 -18.78 19.59 -33.98
N HIS A 92 -17.92 20.58 -34.20
CA HIS A 92 -16.67 20.76 -33.46
C HIS A 92 -16.71 21.83 -32.35
N VAL A 93 -17.77 22.66 -32.28
CA VAL A 93 -17.87 23.78 -31.34
C VAL A 93 -17.65 23.38 -29.88
N VAL A 94 -18.16 22.22 -29.44
CA VAL A 94 -17.98 21.76 -28.06
C VAL A 94 -16.52 21.46 -27.77
N SER A 95 -15.78 20.92 -28.74
CA SER A 95 -14.34 20.68 -28.60
C SER A 95 -13.57 21.99 -28.50
N TYR A 96 -13.94 23.01 -29.29
CA TYR A 96 -13.33 24.35 -29.18
C TYR A 96 -13.65 25.03 -27.85
N LEU A 97 -14.88 24.89 -27.34
CA LEU A 97 -15.22 25.38 -26.00
C LEU A 97 -14.37 24.68 -24.94
N ALA A 98 -14.19 23.36 -25.04
CA ALA A 98 -13.34 22.61 -24.12
C ALA A 98 -11.89 23.15 -24.09
N ASP A 99 -11.37 23.57 -25.24
CA ASP A 99 -10.05 24.20 -25.34
C ASP A 99 -10.00 25.54 -24.59
N ILE A 100 -11.03 26.38 -24.70
CA ILE A 100 -11.14 27.64 -23.93
C ILE A 100 -11.13 27.35 -22.42
N TYR A 101 -11.91 26.37 -21.96
CA TYR A 101 -11.92 26.01 -20.52
C TYR A 101 -10.62 25.37 -20.06
N THR A 102 -9.89 24.71 -20.96
CA THR A 102 -8.53 24.21 -20.68
C THR A 102 -7.54 25.37 -20.53
N GLU A 103 -7.63 26.41 -21.35
CA GLU A 103 -6.82 27.63 -21.20
C GLU A 103 -7.13 28.36 -19.88
N LEU A 104 -8.40 28.47 -19.50
CA LEU A 104 -8.79 29.05 -18.21
C LEU A 104 -8.23 28.26 -17.03
N TYR A 105 -8.21 26.93 -17.12
CA TYR A 105 -7.51 26.09 -16.15
C TYR A 105 -6.00 26.40 -16.12
N GLN A 106 -5.34 26.56 -17.27
CA GLN A 106 -3.91 26.89 -17.31
C GLN A 106 -3.60 28.26 -16.67
N ILE A 107 -4.49 29.24 -16.82
CA ILE A 107 -4.34 30.57 -16.22
C ILE A 107 -4.47 30.52 -14.70
N HIS A 108 -5.52 29.85 -14.18
CA HIS A 108 -5.87 29.92 -12.76
C HIS A 108 -5.44 28.71 -11.92
N GLN A 109 -5.01 27.63 -12.58
CA GLN A 109 -4.73 26.33 -11.96
C GLN A 109 -5.92 25.73 -11.19
N ASN A 110 -7.15 26.14 -11.51
CA ASN A 110 -8.37 25.66 -10.88
C ASN A 110 -9.01 24.50 -11.66
N THR A 111 -9.03 23.31 -11.08
CA THR A 111 -9.54 22.09 -11.74
C THR A 111 -11.04 22.13 -12.05
N ASP A 112 -11.81 23.04 -11.41
CA ASP A 112 -13.25 23.20 -11.65
C ASP A 112 -13.57 23.53 -13.11
N TYR A 113 -12.70 24.25 -13.84
CA TYR A 113 -12.95 24.61 -15.23
C TYR A 113 -13.13 23.37 -16.12
N ILE A 114 -12.21 22.41 -16.01
CA ILE A 114 -12.24 21.19 -16.80
C ILE A 114 -13.27 20.22 -16.23
N ASN A 115 -13.30 20.06 -14.90
CA ASN A 115 -14.22 19.13 -14.25
C ASN A 115 -15.69 19.48 -14.53
N GLN A 116 -16.07 20.75 -14.37
CA GLN A 116 -17.45 21.19 -14.64
C GLN A 116 -17.75 21.14 -16.14
N PHE A 117 -16.82 21.53 -17.02
CA PHE A 117 -17.02 21.39 -18.46
C PHE A 117 -17.28 19.94 -18.86
N GLN A 118 -16.44 19.01 -18.38
CA GLN A 118 -16.57 17.58 -18.67
C GLN A 118 -17.88 16.99 -18.14
N LYS A 119 -18.36 17.44 -16.97
CA LYS A 119 -19.69 17.06 -16.44
C LYS A 119 -20.84 17.53 -17.34
N VAL A 120 -20.72 18.71 -17.94
CA VAL A 120 -21.77 19.31 -18.76
C VAL A 120 -21.81 18.71 -20.16
N PHE A 121 -20.65 18.53 -20.80
CA PHE A 121 -20.56 18.21 -22.23
C PHE A 121 -19.98 16.82 -22.53
N SER A 122 -19.37 16.14 -21.56
CA SER A 122 -18.72 14.82 -21.73
C SER A 122 -17.75 14.74 -22.92
N THR A 123 -17.20 15.88 -23.34
CA THR A 123 -16.39 16.03 -24.56
C THR A 123 -15.07 16.69 -24.21
N LYS A 124 -14.01 16.28 -24.91
CA LYS A 124 -12.66 16.80 -24.69
C LYS A 124 -12.20 17.67 -25.85
N GLY A 125 -11.38 18.67 -25.52
CA GLY A 125 -10.71 19.54 -26.47
C GLY A 125 -9.37 18.96 -26.92
N ALA A 126 -8.82 19.51 -28.00
CA ALA A 126 -7.47 19.17 -28.46
C ALA A 126 -6.41 19.58 -27.44
N LYS A 127 -6.59 20.72 -26.76
CA LYS A 127 -5.72 21.19 -25.68
C LYS A 127 -5.80 20.30 -24.45
N THR A 128 -7.00 19.84 -24.06
CA THR A 128 -7.13 18.86 -22.96
C THR A 128 -6.32 17.59 -23.27
N GLU A 129 -6.37 17.12 -24.51
CA GLU A 129 -5.62 15.93 -24.92
C GLU A 129 -4.10 16.19 -24.93
N ASN A 130 -3.66 17.30 -25.53
CA ASN A 130 -2.24 17.59 -25.76
C ASN A 130 -1.52 18.09 -24.51
N ASP A 131 -2.17 18.92 -23.70
CA ASP A 131 -1.52 19.68 -22.63
C ASP A 131 -1.70 19.01 -21.26
N ILE A 132 -2.68 18.11 -21.13
CA ILE A 132 -3.01 17.45 -19.85
C ILE A 132 -2.87 15.94 -19.97
N LEU A 133 -3.66 15.31 -20.85
CA LEU A 133 -3.70 13.85 -20.93
C LEU A 133 -2.37 13.27 -21.44
N ARG A 134 -1.81 13.82 -22.51
CA ARG A 134 -0.55 13.31 -23.09
C ARG A 134 0.63 13.40 -22.12
N PRO A 135 0.89 14.52 -21.41
CA PRO A 135 1.93 14.59 -20.39
C PRO A 135 1.71 13.60 -19.24
N ALA A 136 0.49 13.51 -18.70
CA ALA A 136 0.17 12.56 -17.63
C ALA A 136 0.39 11.11 -18.07
N TYR A 137 -0.07 10.75 -19.28
CA TYR A 137 0.15 9.42 -19.86
C TYR A 137 1.63 9.13 -20.12
N LYS A 138 2.40 10.14 -20.52
CA LYS A 138 3.85 9.99 -20.71
C LYS A 138 4.53 9.69 -19.36
N ALA A 139 4.24 10.46 -18.32
CA ALA A 139 4.79 10.25 -16.99
C ALA A 139 4.41 8.87 -16.40
N ILE A 140 3.14 8.45 -16.57
CA ILE A 140 2.70 7.11 -16.16
C ILE A 140 3.43 6.02 -16.95
N ASN A 141 3.56 6.16 -18.27
CA ASN A 141 4.29 5.19 -19.10
C ASN A 141 5.76 5.06 -18.70
N GLU A 142 6.44 6.18 -18.48
CA GLU A 142 7.84 6.19 -18.03
C GLU A 142 8.00 5.52 -16.66
N ALA A 143 7.07 5.75 -15.73
CA ALA A 143 7.06 5.08 -14.44
C ALA A 143 6.77 3.57 -14.58
N VAL A 144 5.86 3.19 -15.48
CA VAL A 144 5.56 1.77 -15.79
C VAL A 144 6.76 1.07 -16.40
N GLU A 145 7.42 1.67 -17.38
CA GLU A 145 8.66 1.11 -17.94
C GLU A 145 9.76 1.01 -16.90
N GLY A 146 9.82 1.97 -15.97
CA GLY A 146 10.68 1.93 -14.80
C GLY A 146 10.43 0.69 -13.95
N LEU A 147 9.16 0.42 -13.61
CA LEU A 147 8.74 -0.77 -12.87
C LEU A 147 9.05 -2.07 -13.62
N GLU A 148 8.75 -2.15 -14.92
CA GLU A 148 8.96 -3.36 -15.72
C GLU A 148 10.45 -3.71 -15.91
N LYS A 149 11.35 -2.74 -15.75
CA LYS A 149 12.81 -2.95 -15.79
C LYS A 149 13.42 -3.33 -14.43
N MET A 150 12.64 -3.33 -13.35
CA MET A 150 13.15 -3.70 -12.04
C MET A 150 13.26 -5.23 -11.91
N ASN A 151 14.45 -5.73 -11.57
CA ASN A 151 14.70 -7.14 -11.28
C ASN A 151 14.72 -7.38 -9.76
N ILE A 152 13.58 -7.19 -9.09
CA ILE A 152 13.49 -7.12 -7.61
C ILE A 152 13.85 -8.45 -6.91
N SER A 153 13.80 -9.58 -7.63
CA SER A 153 14.07 -10.89 -7.07
C SER A 153 15.45 -11.47 -7.40
N GLU A 154 16.29 -10.76 -8.15
CA GLU A 154 17.53 -11.33 -8.72
C GLU A 154 18.57 -11.72 -7.66
N ASP A 155 18.69 -10.97 -6.57
CA ASP A 155 19.60 -11.23 -5.46
C ASP A 155 18.94 -11.93 -4.25
N GLY A 156 17.64 -12.25 -4.37
CA GLY A 156 16.86 -12.93 -3.34
C GLY A 156 16.44 -12.07 -2.16
N VAL A 157 16.67 -10.75 -2.16
CA VAL A 157 16.23 -9.83 -1.09
C VAL A 157 15.86 -8.45 -1.65
N ILE A 158 14.73 -7.88 -1.21
CA ILE A 158 14.41 -6.50 -1.59
C ILE A 158 15.27 -5.50 -0.81
N ASP A 159 16.20 -4.84 -1.50
CA ASP A 159 17.09 -3.87 -0.86
C ASP A 159 16.42 -2.49 -0.67
N GLU A 160 17.10 -1.60 0.06
CA GLU A 160 16.56 -0.26 0.33
C GLU A 160 16.48 0.62 -0.95
N LYS A 161 17.36 0.40 -1.92
CA LYS A 161 17.42 1.15 -3.18
C LYS A 161 16.25 0.74 -4.09
N GLU A 162 15.99 -0.56 -4.22
CA GLU A 162 14.84 -1.10 -4.93
C GLU A 162 13.54 -0.66 -4.29
N SER A 163 13.43 -0.74 -2.96
CA SER A 163 12.26 -0.23 -2.23
C SER A 163 12.01 1.25 -2.50
N ARG A 164 13.07 2.06 -2.53
CA ARG A 164 12.99 3.49 -2.86
C ARG A 164 12.55 3.73 -4.32
N GLN A 165 13.09 2.99 -5.27
CA GLN A 165 12.70 3.10 -6.69
C GLN A 165 11.25 2.67 -6.92
N LEU A 166 10.82 1.56 -6.33
CA LEU A 166 9.45 1.07 -6.38
C LEU A 166 8.47 2.11 -5.85
N LYS A 167 8.76 2.69 -4.67
CA LYS A 167 7.95 3.78 -4.09
C LYS A 167 7.91 5.01 -4.98
N LYS A 168 9.05 5.39 -5.59
CA LYS A 168 9.12 6.54 -6.51
C LYS A 168 8.20 6.34 -7.71
N PHE A 169 8.28 5.22 -8.41
CA PHE A 169 7.45 4.97 -9.60
C PHE A 169 5.96 4.87 -9.25
N ILE A 170 5.61 4.17 -8.17
CA ILE A 170 4.22 4.12 -7.69
C ILE A 170 3.71 5.52 -7.32
N GLY A 171 4.55 6.34 -6.66
CA GLY A 171 4.21 7.72 -6.31
C GLY A 171 3.91 8.59 -7.53
N ILE A 172 4.70 8.47 -8.60
CA ILE A 172 4.44 9.17 -9.88
C ILE A 172 3.09 8.73 -10.45
N ILE A 173 2.85 7.42 -10.56
CA ILE A 173 1.59 6.87 -11.09
C ILE A 173 0.39 7.40 -10.27
N GLN A 174 0.46 7.34 -8.95
CA GLN A 174 -0.62 7.80 -8.08
C GLN A 174 -0.84 9.31 -8.18
N GLY A 175 0.24 10.11 -8.25
CA GLY A 175 0.17 11.56 -8.41
C GLY A 175 -0.57 11.95 -9.69
N GLU A 176 -0.17 11.37 -10.83
CA GLU A 176 -0.82 11.64 -12.12
C GLU A 176 -2.28 11.16 -12.15
N LEU A 177 -2.57 9.98 -11.58
CA LEU A 177 -3.95 9.49 -11.52
C LEU A 177 -4.85 10.35 -10.63
N ASN A 178 -4.33 10.88 -9.51
CA ASN A 178 -5.07 11.81 -8.65
C ASN A 178 -5.36 13.13 -9.39
N ASN A 179 -4.39 13.67 -10.13
CA ASN A 179 -4.61 14.85 -10.98
C ASN A 179 -5.75 14.59 -12.00
N LEU A 180 -5.77 13.40 -12.62
CA LEU A 180 -6.84 13.03 -13.54
C LEU A 180 -8.21 12.82 -12.85
N ILE A 181 -8.24 12.43 -11.56
CA ILE A 181 -9.47 12.39 -10.75
C ILE A 181 -10.00 13.79 -10.54
N ASP A 182 -9.15 14.72 -10.12
CA ASP A 182 -9.54 16.10 -9.81
C ASP A 182 -10.06 16.82 -11.05
N LEU A 183 -9.48 16.54 -12.22
CA LEU A 183 -9.93 17.06 -13.51
C LEU A 183 -11.19 16.37 -14.07
N GLY A 184 -11.70 15.31 -13.42
CA GLY A 184 -12.85 14.56 -13.91
C GLY A 184 -12.55 13.68 -15.14
N LEU A 185 -11.27 13.39 -15.40
CA LEU A 185 -10.79 12.64 -16.56
C LEU A 185 -10.44 11.17 -16.23
N TYR A 186 -10.60 10.75 -14.98
CA TYR A 186 -10.26 9.41 -14.49
C TYR A 186 -11.03 8.25 -15.15
N ASN A 187 -12.27 8.53 -15.59
CA ASN A 187 -13.16 7.53 -16.19
C ASN A 187 -13.10 7.49 -17.71
N ASP A 188 -12.24 8.30 -18.33
CA ASP A 188 -12.01 8.28 -19.77
C ASP A 188 -11.52 6.92 -20.25
N SER A 189 -11.88 6.54 -21.47
CA SER A 189 -11.53 5.24 -22.05
C SER A 189 -10.02 5.04 -22.15
N ARG A 190 -9.26 6.07 -22.57
CA ARG A 190 -7.80 6.01 -22.63
C ARG A 190 -7.17 5.99 -21.24
N THR A 191 -7.71 6.78 -20.30
CA THR A 191 -7.26 6.74 -18.89
C THR A 191 -7.45 5.35 -18.28
N LYS A 192 -8.56 4.67 -18.55
CA LYS A 192 -8.80 3.29 -18.09
C LYS A 192 -7.76 2.30 -18.63
N ILE A 193 -7.41 2.40 -19.92
CA ILE A 193 -6.37 1.56 -20.52
C ILE A 193 -5.01 1.84 -19.83
N MET A 194 -4.67 3.11 -19.62
CA MET A 194 -3.42 3.50 -18.96
C MET A 194 -3.34 3.00 -17.52
N ARG A 195 -4.45 3.11 -16.79
CA ARG A 195 -4.63 2.58 -15.43
C ARG A 195 -4.40 1.08 -15.36
N ASP A 196 -4.95 0.31 -16.30
CA ASP A 196 -4.73 -1.13 -16.35
C ASP A 196 -3.30 -1.51 -16.70
N LYS A 197 -2.65 -0.75 -17.60
CA LYS A 197 -1.22 -0.95 -17.89
C LYS A 197 -0.37 -0.73 -16.63
N ALA A 198 -0.65 0.32 -15.86
CA ALA A 198 0.02 0.58 -14.60
C ALA A 198 -0.29 -0.49 -13.53
N ALA A 199 -1.55 -0.92 -13.42
CA ALA A 199 -1.96 -1.98 -12.52
C ALA A 199 -1.24 -3.30 -12.83
N GLU A 200 -1.11 -3.67 -14.10
CA GLU A 200 -0.44 -4.88 -14.53
C GLU A 200 1.07 -4.85 -14.21
N ALA A 201 1.74 -3.71 -14.37
CA ALA A 201 3.14 -3.57 -13.99
C ALA A 201 3.36 -3.76 -12.47
N ILE A 202 2.51 -3.13 -11.65
CA ILE A 202 2.54 -3.30 -10.18
C ILE A 202 2.20 -4.75 -9.80
N ARG A 203 1.25 -5.37 -10.50
CA ARG A 203 0.86 -6.78 -10.32
C ARG A 203 2.03 -7.73 -10.58
N LYS A 204 2.78 -7.55 -11.67
CA LYS A 204 3.95 -8.39 -11.99
C LYS A 204 4.97 -8.36 -10.85
N ILE A 205 5.31 -7.17 -10.36
CA ILE A 205 6.22 -7.00 -9.21
C ILE A 205 5.66 -7.65 -7.94
N SER A 206 4.36 -7.46 -7.68
CA SER A 206 3.70 -8.10 -6.54
C SER A 206 3.83 -9.62 -6.58
N LEU A 207 3.64 -10.23 -7.75
CA LEU A 207 3.75 -11.68 -7.92
C LEU A 207 5.20 -12.14 -7.81
N ASP A 208 6.15 -11.38 -8.35
CA ASP A 208 7.58 -11.67 -8.24
C ASP A 208 8.04 -11.68 -6.77
N ILE A 209 7.68 -10.64 -6.00
CA ILE A 209 7.96 -10.56 -4.56
C ILE A 209 7.30 -11.72 -3.79
N HIS A 210 6.05 -12.07 -4.14
CA HIS A 210 5.33 -13.17 -3.49
C HIS A 210 5.99 -14.52 -3.75
N ASN A 211 6.32 -14.80 -5.01
CA ASN A 211 6.80 -16.11 -5.46
C ASN A 211 8.28 -16.35 -5.13
N ASN A 212 9.12 -15.31 -5.25
CA ASN A 212 10.57 -15.47 -5.18
C ASN A 212 11.18 -14.97 -3.86
N LEU A 213 10.58 -13.96 -3.22
CA LEU A 213 11.14 -13.36 -2.00
C LEU A 213 10.42 -13.75 -0.71
N ASN A 214 9.27 -14.44 -0.81
CA ASN A 214 8.45 -14.81 0.35
C ASN A 214 7.97 -13.59 1.20
N GLU A 215 8.08 -12.36 0.67
CA GLU A 215 7.69 -11.11 1.35
C GLU A 215 6.19 -10.82 1.09
N ARG A 216 5.33 -11.75 1.54
CA ARG A 216 3.90 -11.82 1.22
C ARG A 216 3.11 -10.56 1.61
N GLU A 217 3.47 -9.89 2.71
CA GLU A 217 2.80 -8.65 3.13
C GLU A 217 3.05 -7.49 2.17
N ILE A 218 4.27 -7.38 1.64
CA ILE A 218 4.65 -6.36 0.65
C ILE A 218 3.89 -6.63 -0.64
N ALA A 219 3.89 -7.88 -1.11
CA ALA A 219 3.12 -8.31 -2.26
C ALA A 219 1.62 -7.95 -2.11
N LEU A 220 1.00 -8.28 -0.97
CA LEU A 220 -0.39 -7.95 -0.72
C LEU A 220 -0.68 -6.44 -0.77
N ARG A 221 0.23 -5.60 -0.24
CA ARG A 221 0.09 -4.13 -0.31
C ARG A 221 0.16 -3.63 -1.76
N LEU A 222 1.10 -4.15 -2.55
CA LEU A 222 1.23 -3.79 -3.96
C LEU A 222 0.02 -4.22 -4.79
N SER A 223 -0.45 -5.45 -4.58
CA SER A 223 -1.67 -5.96 -5.21
C SER A 223 -2.90 -5.11 -4.84
N ASN A 224 -3.01 -4.61 -3.62
CA ASN A 224 -4.05 -3.66 -3.22
C ASN A 224 -3.97 -2.33 -3.96
N ILE A 225 -2.76 -1.81 -4.19
CA ILE A 225 -2.57 -0.58 -4.98
C ILE A 225 -3.00 -0.82 -6.43
N ALA A 226 -2.53 -1.90 -7.05
CA ALA A 226 -2.91 -2.29 -8.41
C ALA A 226 -4.44 -2.41 -8.55
N LEU A 227 -5.11 -3.05 -7.58
CA LEU A 227 -6.56 -3.21 -7.58
C LEU A 227 -7.29 -1.86 -7.55
N LYS A 228 -6.85 -0.93 -6.69
CA LYS A 228 -7.46 0.41 -6.57
C LYS A 228 -7.36 1.23 -7.86
N ILE A 229 -6.24 1.11 -8.57
CA ILE A 229 -6.02 1.90 -9.79
C ILE A 229 -6.62 1.24 -11.04
N SER A 230 -6.84 -0.08 -11.06
CA SER A 230 -7.38 -0.82 -12.20
C SER A 230 -8.60 -0.15 -12.86
N GLY A 231 -8.58 -0.06 -14.19
CA GLY A 231 -9.53 0.64 -15.04
C GLY A 231 -10.70 -0.23 -15.49
N MET A 232 -10.43 -1.47 -15.86
CA MET A 232 -11.41 -2.42 -16.42
C MET A 232 -11.74 -3.56 -15.45
N ALA A 233 -12.93 -4.13 -15.61
CA ALA A 233 -13.41 -5.24 -14.78
C ALA A 233 -12.54 -6.51 -14.91
N GLY A 234 -12.05 -6.81 -16.12
CA GLY A 234 -11.20 -7.99 -16.34
C GLY A 234 -9.90 -7.96 -15.53
N SER A 235 -9.25 -6.80 -15.42
CA SER A 235 -8.04 -6.62 -14.62
C SER A 235 -8.32 -6.75 -13.13
N ARG A 236 -9.48 -6.26 -12.65
CA ARG A 236 -9.91 -6.38 -11.26
C ARG A 236 -10.06 -7.83 -10.83
N ILE A 237 -10.76 -8.63 -11.63
CA ILE A 237 -11.01 -10.05 -11.33
C ILE A 237 -9.68 -10.79 -11.14
N LYS A 238 -8.70 -10.58 -12.04
CA LYS A 238 -7.38 -11.19 -11.92
C LYS A 238 -6.66 -10.77 -10.63
N LEU A 239 -6.67 -9.48 -10.32
CA LEU A 239 -6.05 -8.94 -9.11
C LEU A 239 -6.71 -9.45 -7.83
N GLU A 240 -8.04 -9.56 -7.82
CA GLU A 240 -8.80 -10.11 -6.69
C GLU A 240 -8.47 -11.59 -6.46
N GLN A 241 -8.37 -12.38 -7.53
CA GLN A 241 -7.93 -13.79 -7.46
C GLN A 241 -6.51 -13.89 -6.89
N ASP A 242 -5.58 -13.09 -7.40
CA ASP A 242 -4.20 -13.08 -6.90
C ASP A 242 -4.13 -12.67 -5.42
N GLN A 243 -4.91 -11.66 -5.00
CA GLN A 243 -4.98 -11.27 -3.59
C GLN A 243 -5.51 -12.39 -2.69
N GLU A 244 -6.52 -13.11 -3.14
CA GLU A 244 -7.10 -14.21 -2.36
C GLU A 244 -6.06 -15.32 -2.17
N ILE A 245 -5.32 -15.68 -3.22
CA ILE A 245 -4.22 -16.64 -3.14
C ILE A 245 -3.13 -16.15 -2.17
N ILE A 246 -2.70 -14.90 -2.26
CA ILE A 246 -1.69 -14.33 -1.35
C ILE A 246 -2.19 -14.35 0.10
N LYS A 247 -3.44 -13.98 0.35
CA LYS A 247 -4.05 -14.00 1.70
C LYS A 247 -4.12 -15.42 2.26
N GLN A 248 -4.57 -16.39 1.46
CA GLN A 248 -4.62 -17.79 1.87
C GLN A 248 -3.24 -18.30 2.25
N ASN A 249 -2.22 -18.04 1.42
CA ASN A 249 -0.83 -18.39 1.72
C ASN A 249 -0.32 -17.77 3.03
N ILE A 250 -0.68 -16.52 3.34
CA ILE A 250 -0.34 -15.88 4.62
C ILE A 250 -1.01 -16.60 5.79
N VAL A 251 -2.28 -17.00 5.64
CA VAL A 251 -3.02 -17.70 6.70
C VAL A 251 -2.46 -19.11 6.92
N GLU A 252 -2.16 -19.83 5.85
CA GLU A 252 -1.56 -21.16 5.91
C GLU A 252 -0.17 -21.13 6.54
N GLU A 253 0.64 -20.14 6.18
CA GLU A 253 1.94 -19.93 6.81
C GLU A 253 1.79 -19.68 8.31
N LYS A 254 0.86 -18.83 8.74
CA LYS A 254 0.59 -18.58 10.17
C LYS A 254 0.10 -19.82 10.93
N LYS A 255 -0.53 -20.78 10.24
CA LYS A 255 -0.94 -22.05 10.83
C LYS A 255 0.21 -23.06 10.89
N ASN A 256 1.22 -22.93 10.05
CA ASN A 256 2.35 -23.84 10.03
C ASN A 256 3.31 -23.53 11.20
N PRO A 257 3.41 -24.42 12.22
CA PRO A 257 4.30 -24.18 13.35
C PRO A 257 5.79 -24.15 12.96
N MET A 258 6.15 -24.58 11.74
CA MET A 258 7.51 -24.54 11.20
C MET A 258 7.90 -23.24 10.51
N SER A 259 6.96 -22.35 10.17
CA SER A 259 7.24 -21.09 9.47
C SER A 259 7.63 -19.94 10.42
N GLN A 260 7.35 -20.11 11.71
CA GLN A 260 7.56 -19.11 12.75
C GLN A 260 8.51 -19.62 13.82
N CYS A 261 9.26 -18.71 14.42
CA CYS A 261 10.03 -19.02 15.61
C CYS A 261 9.08 -19.48 16.72
N TRP A 262 9.26 -20.71 17.21
CA TRP A 262 8.40 -21.27 18.25
C TRP A 262 8.40 -20.43 19.54
N PHE A 263 9.51 -19.75 19.82
CA PHE A 263 9.73 -19.04 21.07
C PHE A 263 9.19 -17.62 21.09
N CYS A 264 9.18 -16.90 19.96
CA CYS A 264 8.68 -15.52 19.89
C CYS A 264 7.55 -15.30 18.86
N GLN A 265 7.18 -16.33 18.10
CA GLN A 265 6.15 -16.30 17.06
C GLN A 265 6.44 -15.37 15.87
N ASN A 266 7.67 -14.84 15.76
CA ASN A 266 8.09 -14.05 14.60
C ASN A 266 8.38 -14.97 13.40
N PRO A 267 8.06 -14.55 12.16
CA PRO A 267 8.39 -15.29 10.94
C PRO A 267 9.89 -15.60 10.83
N LEU A 268 10.24 -16.81 10.40
CA LEU A 268 11.63 -17.20 10.16
C LEU A 268 12.10 -16.68 8.81
N LYS A 269 12.84 -15.57 8.81
CA LYS A 269 13.44 -15.02 7.57
C LYS A 269 14.65 -15.83 7.07
N ASN A 270 15.33 -16.61 7.93
CA ASN A 270 16.49 -17.44 7.58
C ASN A 270 16.57 -18.70 8.50
N GLN A 271 16.94 -19.86 7.96
CA GLN A 271 16.88 -21.17 8.64
C GLN A 271 18.01 -21.46 9.67
N ASN A 272 18.91 -20.53 9.95
CA ASN A 272 20.22 -20.87 10.54
C ASN A 272 20.30 -20.95 12.07
N SER A 273 19.18 -21.03 12.80
CA SER A 273 19.22 -21.03 14.27
C SER A 273 18.19 -21.94 14.93
N SER A 274 17.83 -23.04 14.26
CA SER A 274 16.99 -24.08 14.85
C SER A 274 17.58 -24.63 16.15
N LEU A 275 16.71 -25.19 16.98
CA LEU A 275 17.11 -25.93 18.18
C LEU A 275 16.93 -27.43 17.89
N GLY A 276 18.03 -28.17 17.85
CA GLY A 276 18.02 -29.63 17.75
C GLY A 276 17.79 -30.26 19.12
N GLU A 277 16.72 -31.03 19.27
CA GLU A 277 16.45 -31.85 20.46
C GLU A 277 16.67 -33.32 20.09
N LYS A 278 17.72 -33.92 20.66
CA LYS A 278 17.98 -35.35 20.48
C LYS A 278 16.89 -36.15 21.21
N MET A 279 16.34 -37.13 20.52
CA MET A 279 15.33 -38.05 21.04
C MET A 279 15.72 -39.49 20.74
N HIS A 280 15.27 -40.42 21.59
CA HIS A 280 15.45 -41.85 21.39
C HIS A 280 14.18 -42.64 21.69
N LYS A 281 14.01 -43.78 21.02
CA LYS A 281 12.89 -44.71 21.24
C LYS A 281 13.41 -46.13 21.36
N VAL A 282 12.97 -46.86 22.38
CA VAL A 282 13.29 -48.29 22.52
C VAL A 282 12.53 -49.06 21.45
N THR A 283 13.25 -49.78 20.59
CA THR A 283 12.65 -50.57 19.51
C THR A 283 12.51 -52.04 19.87
N LYS A 284 13.49 -52.60 20.60
CA LYS A 284 13.51 -54.01 20.98
C LYS A 284 14.33 -54.20 22.24
N THR A 285 13.89 -55.10 23.11
CA THR A 285 14.66 -55.58 24.26
C THR A 285 14.86 -57.08 24.11
N GLU A 286 16.11 -57.52 24.04
CA GLU A 286 16.47 -58.93 23.95
C GLU A 286 17.08 -59.39 25.28
N GLN A 287 16.54 -60.46 25.85
CA GLN A 287 17.16 -61.12 26.99
C GLN A 287 18.12 -62.20 26.49
N SER A 288 19.39 -62.08 26.88
CA SER A 288 20.42 -63.08 26.63
C SER A 288 20.98 -63.61 27.95
N PHE A 289 21.67 -64.75 27.91
CA PHE A 289 22.33 -65.33 29.09
C PHE A 289 23.39 -64.39 29.69
N SER A 290 23.95 -63.48 28.88
CA SER A 290 24.90 -62.44 29.28
C SER A 290 24.26 -61.12 29.72
N GLY A 291 22.93 -61.04 29.82
CA GLY A 291 22.20 -59.85 30.24
C GLY A 291 21.19 -59.34 29.21
N THR A 292 20.58 -58.20 29.51
CA THR A 292 19.54 -57.57 28.69
C THR A 292 20.16 -56.59 27.70
N ARG A 293 19.89 -56.76 26.40
CA ARG A 293 20.31 -55.83 25.34
C ARG A 293 19.11 -55.02 24.85
N THR A 294 19.18 -53.71 24.98
CA THR A 294 18.13 -52.78 24.52
C THR A 294 18.58 -52.09 23.23
N HIS A 295 17.74 -52.13 22.20
CA HIS A 295 17.94 -51.46 20.92
C HIS A 295 17.19 -50.13 20.90
N TYR A 296 17.85 -49.10 20.38
CA TYR A 296 17.33 -47.73 20.33
C TYR A 296 17.29 -47.23 18.89
N GLN A 297 16.22 -46.52 18.54
CA GLN A 297 16.15 -45.64 17.37
C GLN A 297 16.41 -44.21 17.82
N MET A 298 17.23 -43.47 17.08
CA MET A 298 17.58 -42.07 17.37
C MET A 298 16.92 -41.14 16.36
N TYR A 299 16.51 -39.96 16.80
CA TYR A 299 15.98 -38.90 15.95
C TYR A 299 16.33 -37.54 16.54
N GLU A 300 16.63 -36.56 15.71
CA GLU A 300 16.87 -35.18 16.14
C GLU A 300 15.70 -34.31 15.69
N LEU A 301 14.88 -33.90 16.66
CA LEU A 301 13.74 -33.03 16.42
C LEU A 301 14.25 -31.60 16.25
N THR A 302 14.04 -31.04 15.06
CA THR A 302 14.38 -29.66 14.77
C THR A 302 13.22 -28.74 15.14
N ILE A 303 13.47 -27.82 16.07
CA ILE A 303 12.47 -26.84 16.53
C ILE A 303 12.81 -25.47 15.94
N PRO A 304 11.86 -24.82 15.24
CA PRO A 304 12.09 -23.55 14.56
C PRO A 304 12.37 -22.45 15.58
N ARG A 305 13.52 -21.77 15.41
CA ARG A 305 13.96 -20.69 16.29
C ARG A 305 14.73 -19.63 15.49
N CYS A 306 14.45 -18.36 15.74
CA CYS A 306 15.15 -17.24 15.11
C CYS A 306 16.47 -16.91 15.85
N THR A 307 17.39 -16.24 15.15
CA THR A 307 18.73 -15.91 15.67
C THR A 307 18.64 -15.10 16.96
N HIS A 308 17.72 -14.14 17.02
CA HIS A 308 17.47 -13.35 18.22
C HIS A 308 17.05 -14.20 19.44
N CYS A 309 16.19 -15.20 19.25
CA CYS A 309 15.83 -16.12 20.34
C CYS A 309 16.98 -17.05 20.71
N ALA A 310 17.79 -17.48 19.74
CA ALA A 310 18.98 -18.28 20.00
C ALA A 310 20.02 -17.50 20.84
N ASP A 311 20.24 -16.23 20.51
CA ASP A 311 21.10 -15.31 21.26
C ASP A 311 20.59 -15.09 22.68
N PHE A 312 19.28 -14.84 22.81
CA PHE A 312 18.62 -14.70 24.10
C PHE A 312 18.81 -15.95 24.97
N HIS A 313 18.53 -17.15 24.44
CA HIS A 313 18.71 -18.40 25.19
C HIS A 313 20.18 -18.63 25.59
N ARG A 314 21.12 -18.35 24.70
CA ARG A 314 22.57 -18.50 24.95
C ARG A 314 23.09 -17.55 26.03
N GLU A 315 22.62 -16.30 26.04
CA GLU A 315 23.00 -15.34 27.09
C GLU A 315 22.34 -15.64 28.43
N ASN A 316 21.07 -16.08 28.40
CA ASN A 316 20.29 -16.33 29.61
C ASN A 316 20.84 -17.54 30.39
N ASP A 317 21.27 -18.61 29.71
CA ASP A 317 21.82 -19.82 30.34
C ASP A 317 23.12 -19.56 31.12
N SER A 318 23.94 -18.59 30.69
CA SER A 318 25.27 -18.37 31.28
C SER A 318 25.34 -17.20 32.27
N LYS A 319 24.52 -16.16 32.10
CA LYS A 319 24.58 -14.95 32.96
C LYS A 319 23.67 -15.06 34.18
N PHE A 320 22.48 -15.66 34.07
CA PHE A 320 21.49 -15.63 35.15
C PHE A 320 21.90 -16.51 36.33
N MET A 321 22.51 -17.67 36.07
CA MET A 321 23.08 -18.52 37.12
C MET A 321 24.25 -17.83 37.83
N LYS A 322 25.13 -17.14 37.10
CA LYS A 322 26.31 -16.46 37.67
C LYS A 322 25.94 -15.23 38.51
N ILE A 323 24.97 -14.44 38.06
CA ILE A 323 24.51 -13.24 38.78
C ILE A 323 23.71 -13.63 40.02
N GLY A 324 22.83 -14.63 39.93
CA GLY A 324 22.07 -15.13 41.09
C GLY A 324 22.97 -15.69 42.20
N ILE A 325 24.00 -16.47 41.84
CA ILE A 325 25.01 -16.96 42.78
C ILE A 325 25.81 -15.81 43.38
N GLY A 326 26.25 -14.83 42.56
CA GLY A 326 27.02 -13.68 43.01
C GLY A 326 26.28 -12.81 44.04
N ILE A 327 25.01 -12.49 43.78
CA ILE A 327 24.17 -11.71 44.69
C ILE A 327 23.88 -12.50 45.97
N GLY A 328 23.61 -13.81 45.86
CA GLY A 328 23.38 -14.68 47.01
C GLY A 328 24.58 -14.79 47.95
N ILE A 329 25.78 -14.94 47.39
CA ILE A 329 27.04 -14.96 48.16
C ILE A 329 27.28 -13.60 48.83
N ALA A 330 27.15 -12.50 48.09
CA ALA A 330 27.39 -11.16 48.64
C ALA A 330 26.38 -10.79 49.75
N GLY A 331 25.09 -11.11 49.56
CA GLY A 331 24.06 -10.90 50.56
C GLY A 331 24.24 -11.77 51.81
N GLY A 332 24.61 -13.04 51.62
CA GLY A 332 24.90 -13.96 52.72
C GLY A 332 26.10 -13.51 53.58
N ILE A 333 27.18 -13.03 52.94
CA ILE A 333 28.37 -12.50 53.64
C ILE A 333 28.03 -11.21 54.40
N ALA A 334 27.31 -10.27 53.79
CA ALA A 334 26.98 -9.00 54.43
C ALA A 334 26.16 -9.17 55.72
N ILE A 335 25.19 -10.10 55.72
CA ILE A 335 24.32 -10.35 56.87
C ILE A 335 25.04 -11.11 57.98
N SER A 336 25.94 -12.02 57.63
CA SER A 336 26.66 -12.80 58.62
C SER A 336 27.77 -12.02 59.33
N VAL A 337 28.41 -11.05 58.66
CA VAL A 337 29.32 -10.09 59.30
C VAL A 337 28.59 -9.20 60.32
N LEU A 338 27.31 -8.90 60.10
CA LEU A 338 26.52 -8.04 61.00
C LEU A 338 25.96 -8.76 62.22
N ALA A 339 25.97 -10.09 62.26
CA ALA A 339 25.26 -10.87 63.26
C ALA A 339 26.14 -11.82 64.10
N ASP A 340 27.48 -11.71 63.99
CA ASP A 340 28.47 -12.48 64.78
C ASP A 340 28.23 -14.00 64.83
N PHE A 341 27.69 -14.56 63.75
CA PHE A 341 27.55 -16.01 63.64
C PHE A 341 28.91 -16.65 63.36
N GLY A 342 29.31 -17.62 64.19
CA GLY A 342 30.49 -18.44 63.94
C GLY A 342 30.47 -19.12 62.57
N PHE A 343 31.63 -19.60 62.10
CA PHE A 343 31.87 -20.11 60.74
C PHE A 343 30.76 -21.02 60.16
N TRP A 344 30.15 -21.87 60.98
CA TRP A 344 29.06 -22.76 60.58
C TRP A 344 27.73 -22.05 60.30
N GLY A 345 27.41 -20.97 61.00
CA GLY A 345 26.24 -20.14 60.71
C GLY A 345 26.39 -19.38 59.39
N LEU A 346 27.63 -19.00 59.04
CA LEU A 346 27.99 -18.37 57.77
C LEU A 346 27.66 -19.25 56.55
N LEU A 347 27.99 -20.55 56.64
CA LEU A 347 27.69 -21.50 55.56
C LEU A 347 26.19 -21.70 55.35
N ILE A 348 25.41 -21.88 56.43
CA ILE A 348 23.97 -22.14 56.32
C ILE A 348 23.23 -20.91 55.76
N ILE A 349 23.56 -19.71 56.25
CA ILE A 349 22.94 -18.46 55.80
C ILE A 349 23.28 -18.16 54.33
N SER A 350 24.53 -18.40 53.90
CA SER A 350 24.93 -18.17 52.51
C SER A 350 24.17 -19.06 51.52
N VAL A 351 23.90 -20.32 51.86
CA VAL A 351 23.11 -21.24 51.02
C VAL A 351 21.67 -20.72 50.88
N ILE A 352 21.05 -20.28 51.97
CA ILE A 352 19.67 -19.75 51.96
C ILE A 352 19.58 -18.50 51.09
N PHE A 353 20.55 -17.58 51.18
CA PHE A 353 20.56 -16.35 50.39
C PHE A 353 20.84 -16.58 48.90
N VAL A 354 21.57 -17.64 48.52
CA VAL A 354 21.67 -18.07 47.12
C VAL A 354 20.31 -18.50 46.58
N PHE A 355 19.53 -19.27 47.34
CA PHE A 355 18.18 -19.66 46.91
C PHE A 355 17.23 -18.46 46.81
N ILE A 356 17.27 -17.53 47.77
CA ILE A 356 16.47 -16.30 47.72
C ILE A 356 16.89 -15.39 46.55
N GLY A 357 18.19 -15.24 46.31
CA GLY A 357 18.72 -14.46 45.19
C GLY A 357 18.27 -15.00 43.84
N ILE A 358 18.27 -16.33 43.67
CA ILE A 358 17.74 -17.00 42.47
C ILE A 358 16.23 -16.71 42.30
N ALA A 359 15.44 -16.80 43.38
CA ALA A 359 14.00 -16.58 43.33
C ALA A 359 13.62 -15.12 43.01
N VAL A 360 14.30 -14.14 43.63
CA VAL A 360 14.06 -12.71 43.39
C VAL A 360 14.51 -12.31 41.99
N PHE A 361 15.60 -12.87 41.48
CA PHE A 361 16.07 -12.57 40.13
C PHE A 361 15.17 -13.16 39.04
N ASP A 362 14.62 -14.36 39.23
CA ASP A 362 13.59 -14.93 38.33
C ASP A 362 12.31 -14.07 38.31
N ALA A 363 11.95 -13.47 39.45
CA ALA A 363 10.81 -12.54 39.54
C ALA A 363 11.07 -11.18 38.86
N VAL A 364 12.29 -10.66 38.92
CA VAL A 364 12.68 -9.35 38.35
C VAL A 364 13.04 -9.45 36.86
N GLY A 365 13.64 -10.55 36.42
CA GLY A 365 13.95 -10.81 35.01
C GLY A 365 12.71 -10.79 34.12
N LYS A 366 11.55 -11.22 34.66
CA LYS A 366 10.24 -11.15 34.00
C LYS A 366 9.67 -9.73 33.81
N ARG A 367 10.33 -8.66 34.28
CA ARG A 367 9.83 -7.26 34.16
C ARG A 367 10.59 -6.39 33.16
N ARG A 368 11.71 -6.84 32.58
CA ARG A 368 12.49 -6.06 31.60
C ARG A 368 12.15 -6.45 30.16
N GLY A 369 10.95 -6.10 29.68
CA GLY A 369 10.66 -5.90 28.25
C GLY A 369 10.85 -7.07 27.28
N THR A 370 11.16 -8.29 27.74
CA THR A 370 11.29 -9.52 26.95
C THR A 370 10.01 -10.36 26.95
N ASP A 371 8.87 -9.76 27.27
CA ASP A 371 7.59 -10.44 27.57
C ASP A 371 7.05 -11.33 26.44
N THR A 372 7.66 -11.27 25.25
CA THR A 372 7.28 -12.09 24.09
C THR A 372 8.19 -13.30 23.82
N ILE A 373 9.38 -13.41 24.41
CA ILE A 373 10.31 -14.53 24.16
C ILE A 373 10.15 -15.60 25.24
N LYS A 374 9.66 -16.78 24.83
CA LYS A 374 9.48 -17.92 25.72
C LYS A 374 10.82 -18.59 26.03
N SER A 375 10.94 -19.17 27.24
CA SER A 375 12.14 -19.89 27.68
C SER A 375 12.41 -21.12 26.82
N GLU A 376 13.65 -21.62 26.82
CA GLU A 376 14.00 -22.80 26.02
C GLU A 376 13.16 -24.04 26.41
N ASN A 377 12.80 -24.18 27.69
CA ASN A 377 11.91 -25.24 28.19
C ASN A 377 10.53 -25.25 27.51
N TYR A 378 10.09 -24.14 26.91
CA TYR A 378 8.87 -24.09 26.13
C TYR A 378 8.91 -24.97 24.86
N LYS A 379 10.09 -25.47 24.48
CA LYS A 379 10.26 -26.49 23.43
C LYS A 379 9.42 -27.74 23.66
N LYS A 380 9.18 -28.10 24.93
CA LYS A 380 8.31 -29.24 25.29
C LYS A 380 6.85 -29.03 24.93
N GLN A 381 6.43 -27.78 24.68
CA GLN A 381 5.08 -27.47 24.22
C GLN A 381 4.91 -27.54 22.71
N PHE A 382 6.00 -27.70 21.95
CA PHE A 382 5.98 -27.77 20.49
C PHE A 382 5.12 -28.96 20.02
N PRO A 383 4.19 -28.79 19.05
CA PRO A 383 3.28 -29.85 18.64
C PRO A 383 3.98 -31.16 18.25
N PHE A 384 5.02 -31.09 17.41
CA PHE A 384 5.79 -32.27 17.02
C PHE A 384 6.57 -32.90 18.19
N TYR A 385 7.02 -32.09 19.16
CA TYR A 385 7.62 -32.64 20.37
C TYR A 385 6.60 -33.49 21.15
N LYS A 386 5.38 -32.96 21.36
CA LYS A 386 4.30 -33.69 22.05
C LYS A 386 3.92 -34.97 21.33
N GLU A 387 3.81 -34.92 20.00
CA GLU A 387 3.52 -36.08 19.16
C GLU A 387 4.60 -37.16 19.29
N MET A 388 5.87 -36.79 19.28
CA MET A 388 6.99 -37.73 19.47
C MET A 388 6.92 -38.41 20.85
N ILE A 389 6.64 -37.66 21.93
CA ILE A 389 6.46 -38.25 23.26
C ILE A 389 5.30 -39.26 23.28
N VAL A 390 4.15 -38.93 22.68
CA VAL A 390 2.99 -39.84 22.56
C VAL A 390 3.37 -41.11 21.80
N ASN A 391 4.24 -41.00 20.80
CA ASN A 391 4.73 -42.12 20.00
C ASN A 391 5.84 -42.95 20.69
N GLY A 392 6.10 -42.71 21.98
CA GLY A 392 7.06 -43.49 22.79
C GLY A 392 8.51 -43.03 22.63
N TRP A 393 8.76 -41.84 22.08
CA TRP A 393 10.08 -41.22 22.11
C TRP A 393 10.36 -40.59 23.47
N GLN A 394 11.63 -40.56 23.86
CA GLN A 394 12.14 -39.95 25.08
C GLN A 394 13.14 -38.86 24.72
N SER A 395 13.14 -37.76 25.49
CA SER A 395 14.07 -36.63 25.31
C SER A 395 15.46 -36.99 25.79
N GLY A 396 16.49 -36.48 25.11
CA GLY A 396 17.88 -36.65 25.47
C GLY A 396 18.60 -37.76 24.70
N GLU A 397 19.91 -37.86 24.95
CA GLU A 397 20.74 -38.92 24.40
C GLU A 397 20.33 -40.29 24.94
N LYS A 398 20.69 -41.36 24.22
CA LYS A 398 20.43 -42.72 24.69
C LYS A 398 21.14 -42.94 26.05
N PRO A 399 20.53 -43.70 26.97
CA PRO A 399 21.21 -44.09 28.20
C PRO A 399 22.52 -44.83 27.88
N SER A 400 23.57 -44.59 28.68
CA SER A 400 24.78 -45.39 28.62
C SER A 400 24.42 -46.82 29.04
N SER A 401 24.61 -47.76 28.13
CA SER A 401 24.34 -49.20 28.28
C SER A 401 25.27 -49.87 29.26
#